data_AF-M4CU21-F1
#
_entry.id   AF-M4CU21-F1
#
_cell.length_a   1.000
_cell.length_b   1.000
_cell.length_c   1.000
_cell.angle_alpha   90.00
_cell.angle_beta   90.00
_cell.angle_gamma   90.00
#
_symmetry.space_group_name_H-M   'P 1'
#
loop_
_entity.id
_entity.type
_entity.pdbx_description
1 polymer ?
#
loop_
_entity_poly.entity_id
_entity_poly.type
_entity_poly.pdbx_seq_one_letter_code
_entity_poly.pdbx_strand_id
1 'polypeptide(L)'
;MADDKWTDEEVRYFFALYADEKKKGNRPRSGMNLAGREFIVNKFEEKFGKRWIWDRFKNKVDISRKAYVKFKKLTHNRTGLVYDALGRLEMSDAWWDQRIAEWQGARI
;
A
#
# COMPACT_ATOMS: atom_id res chain seq x y z
N MET A 1 8.11 8.02 -17.07
CA MET A 1 7.44 7.34 -15.94
C MET A 1 8.45 6.35 -15.39
N ALA A 2 9.01 6.56 -14.20
CA ALA A 2 10.01 5.63 -13.66
C ALA A 2 9.31 4.31 -13.33
N ASP A 3 9.74 3.22 -13.98
CA ASP A 3 9.24 1.87 -13.73
C ASP A 3 9.21 1.59 -12.23
N ASP A 4 8.02 1.34 -11.69
CA ASP A 4 7.82 0.95 -10.29
C ASP A 4 8.31 -0.50 -10.13
N LYS A 5 9.65 -0.70 -10.09
CA LYS A 5 10.33 -2.00 -9.91
C LYS A 5 10.16 -2.56 -8.49
N TRP A 6 8.94 -2.59 -7.98
CA TRP A 6 8.59 -3.23 -6.72
C TRP A 6 7.87 -4.53 -7.03
N THR A 7 8.35 -5.66 -6.49
CA THR A 7 7.62 -6.93 -6.55
C THR A 7 6.55 -6.98 -5.45
N ASP A 8 5.53 -7.82 -5.61
CA ASP A 8 4.50 -8.03 -4.58
C ASP A 8 5.11 -8.46 -3.24
N GLU A 9 6.16 -9.28 -3.27
CA GLU A 9 6.88 -9.70 -2.06
C GLU A 9 7.59 -8.52 -1.38
N GLU A 10 8.28 -7.68 -2.15
CA GLU A 10 8.97 -6.49 -1.64
C GLU A 10 7.97 -5.53 -0.99
N VAL A 11 6.82 -5.31 -1.62
CA VAL A 11 5.75 -4.46 -1.09
C VAL A 11 5.23 -5.01 0.23
N ARG A 12 4.88 -6.31 0.28
CA ARG A 12 4.37 -6.96 1.49
C ARG A 12 5.38 -6.89 2.64
N TYR A 13 6.63 -7.24 2.37
CA TYR A 13 7.68 -7.22 3.37
C TYR A 13 7.94 -5.80 3.89
N PHE A 14 8.03 -4.82 2.99
CA PHE A 14 8.19 -3.42 3.38
C PHE A 14 7.04 -2.95 4.29
N PHE A 15 5.78 -3.19 3.91
CA PHE A 15 4.64 -2.75 4.72
C PHE A 15 4.53 -3.48 6.06
N ALA A 16 4.99 -4.72 6.16
CA ALA A 16 5.12 -5.44 7.43
C ALA A 16 6.13 -4.72 8.35
N LEU A 17 7.36 -4.48 7.88
CA LEU A 17 8.37 -3.72 8.64
C LEU A 17 7.85 -2.33 9.03
N TYR A 18 7.20 -1.65 8.09
CA TYR A 18 6.64 -0.32 8.30
C TYR A 18 5.59 -0.30 9.42
N ALA A 19 4.71 -1.31 9.45
CA ALA A 19 3.68 -1.43 10.46
C ALA A 19 4.28 -1.72 11.85
N ASP A 20 5.31 -2.56 11.93
CA ASP A 20 5.96 -2.87 13.19
C ASP A 20 6.76 -1.68 13.75
N GLU A 21 7.50 -0.96 12.90
CA GLU A 21 8.17 0.29 13.31
C GLU A 21 7.17 1.36 13.77
N LYS A 22 5.99 1.44 13.15
CA LYS A 22 4.93 2.30 13.64
C LYS A 22 4.44 1.90 15.04
N LYS A 23 4.27 0.60 15.32
CA LYS A 23 3.86 0.10 16.65
C LYS A 23 4.90 0.40 17.73
N LYS A 24 6.19 0.40 17.38
CA LYS A 24 7.30 0.76 18.26
C LYS A 24 7.41 2.27 18.54
N GLY A 25 6.55 3.10 17.94
CA GLY A 25 6.58 4.55 18.11
C GLY A 25 7.53 5.29 17.16
N ASN A 26 8.17 4.58 16.22
CA ASN A 26 9.11 5.19 15.27
C ASN A 26 8.43 6.00 14.15
N ARG A 27 7.10 6.06 14.13
CA ARG A 27 6.34 6.99 13.27
C ARG A 27 5.56 8.02 14.12
N PRO A 28 6.24 9.08 14.62
CA PRO A 28 5.55 10.24 15.19
C PRO A 28 4.73 11.01 14.13
N ARG A 29 4.14 12.14 14.53
CA ARG A 29 3.17 12.92 13.74
C ARG A 29 3.63 13.25 12.31
N SER A 30 4.92 13.50 12.08
CA SER A 30 5.49 13.96 10.80
C SER A 30 6.01 12.86 9.87
N GLY A 31 5.99 11.58 10.29
CA GLY A 31 6.50 10.47 9.49
C GLY A 31 7.46 9.56 10.27
N MET A 32 8.11 8.64 9.56
CA MET A 32 9.09 7.74 10.17
C MET A 32 10.31 8.56 10.65
N ASN A 33 10.77 8.34 11.89
CA ASN A 33 11.99 8.94 12.44
C ASN A 33 13.25 8.26 11.85
N LEU A 34 14.44 8.78 12.15
CA LEU A 34 15.69 8.26 11.58
C LEU A 34 15.91 6.76 11.91
N ALA A 35 15.73 6.37 13.17
CA ALA A 35 15.92 4.99 13.62
C ALA A 35 15.03 4.00 12.85
N GLY A 36 13.75 4.30 12.66
CA GLY A 36 12.85 3.45 11.88
C GLY A 36 13.20 3.43 10.39
N ARG A 37 13.71 4.53 9.83
CA ARG A 37 14.17 4.58 8.43
C ARG A 37 15.38 3.68 8.22
N GLU A 38 16.39 3.82 9.05
CA GLU A 38 17.62 3.03 8.97
C GLU A 38 17.33 1.55 9.18
N PHE A 39 16.49 1.20 10.16
CA PHE A 39 16.06 -0.16 10.40
C PHE A 39 15.39 -0.78 9.15
N ILE A 40 14.43 -0.07 8.56
CA ILE A 40 13.72 -0.55 7.37
C ILE A 40 14.67 -0.73 6.18
N VAL A 41 15.53 0.26 5.91
CA VAL A 41 16.48 0.20 4.79
C VAL A 41 17.44 -0.98 4.96
N ASN A 42 18.01 -1.15 6.15
CA ASN A 42 18.94 -2.25 6.43
C ASN A 42 18.26 -3.62 6.32
N LYS A 43 17.06 -3.79 6.90
CA LYS A 43 16.33 -5.07 6.81
C LYS A 43 15.88 -5.39 5.39
N PHE A 44 15.51 -4.37 4.63
CA PHE A 44 15.14 -4.55 3.23
C PHE A 44 16.36 -4.94 2.36
N GLU A 45 17.51 -4.31 2.59
CA GLU A 45 18.77 -4.69 1.93
C GLU A 45 19.22 -6.10 2.31
N GLU A 46 19.16 -6.46 3.61
CA GLU A 46 19.49 -7.81 4.08
C GLU A 46 18.63 -8.89 3.39
N LYS A 47 17.33 -8.63 3.18
CA LYS A 47 16.43 -9.61 2.56
C LYS A 47 16.57 -9.70 1.04
N PHE A 48 16.69 -8.56 0.36
CA PHE A 48 16.59 -8.51 -1.11
C PHE A 48 17.89 -8.15 -1.83
N GLY A 49 18.97 -7.87 -1.10
CA GLY A 49 20.25 -7.39 -1.65
C GLY A 49 20.14 -6.02 -2.32
N LYS A 50 19.10 -5.24 -2.00
CA LYS A 50 18.77 -3.96 -2.66
C LYS A 50 18.80 -2.81 -1.66
N ARG A 51 19.88 -2.03 -1.69
CA ARG A 51 19.98 -0.80 -0.91
C ARG A 51 19.34 0.37 -1.66
N TRP A 52 18.21 0.85 -1.16
CA TRP A 52 17.51 2.01 -1.73
C TRP A 52 17.53 3.20 -0.77
N ILE A 53 17.49 4.42 -1.32
CA ILE A 53 17.31 5.63 -0.52
C ILE A 53 15.90 5.67 0.08
N TRP A 54 15.76 6.28 1.25
CA TRP A 54 14.50 6.36 2.00
C TRP A 54 13.34 6.93 1.17
N ASP A 55 13.60 7.89 0.30
CA ASP A 55 12.57 8.54 -0.52
C ASP A 55 11.80 7.55 -1.41
N ARG A 56 12.43 6.45 -1.82
CA ARG A 56 11.74 5.40 -2.58
C ARG A 56 10.67 4.71 -1.74
N PHE A 57 10.97 4.41 -0.48
CA PHE A 57 10.02 3.83 0.48
C PHE A 57 8.92 4.82 0.83
N LYS A 58 9.28 6.09 1.07
CA LYS A 58 8.31 7.16 1.33
C LYS A 58 7.32 7.32 0.17
N ASN A 59 7.83 7.40 -1.06
CA ASN A 59 7.00 7.50 -2.26
C ASN A 59 6.07 6.29 -2.39
N LYS A 60 6.54 5.08 -2.09
CA LYS A 60 5.70 3.87 -2.10
C LYS A 60 4.58 3.95 -1.07
N VAL A 61 4.83 4.45 0.13
CA VAL A 61 3.79 4.70 1.15
C VAL A 61 2.77 5.71 0.66
N ASP A 62 3.21 6.81 0.06
CA ASP A 62 2.32 7.88 -0.40
C ASP A 62 1.44 7.44 -1.57
N ILE A 63 1.99 6.71 -2.54
CA ILE A 63 1.24 6.11 -3.65
C ILE A 63 0.24 5.08 -3.11
N SER A 64 0.68 4.16 -2.24
CA SER A 64 -0.19 3.12 -1.68
C SER A 64 -1.30 3.70 -0.82
N ARG A 65 -1.03 4.80 -0.09
CA ARG A 65 -2.06 5.53 0.66
C ARG A 65 -3.10 6.14 -0.27
N LYS A 66 -2.69 6.77 -1.37
CA LYS A 66 -3.63 7.31 -2.37
C LYS A 66 -4.51 6.21 -2.96
N ALA A 67 -3.92 5.06 -3.31
CA ALA A 67 -4.66 3.89 -3.78
C ALA A 67 -5.65 3.38 -2.71
N TYR A 68 -5.22 3.28 -1.45
CA TYR A 68 -6.09 2.86 -0.35
C TYR A 68 -7.25 3.83 -0.10
N VAL A 69 -7.04 5.15 -0.22
CA VAL A 69 -8.13 6.13 -0.10
C VAL A 69 -9.17 5.94 -1.22
N LYS A 70 -8.72 5.71 -2.46
CA LYS A 70 -9.63 5.38 -3.58
C LYS A 70 -10.38 4.09 -3.32
N PHE A 71 -9.69 3.05 -2.85
CA PHE A 71 -10.29 1.76 -2.50
C PHE A 71 -11.34 1.90 -1.38
N LYS A 72 -11.05 2.66 -0.33
CA LYS A 72 -12.04 2.95 0.72
C LYS A 72 -13.27 3.67 0.19
N LYS A 73 -13.10 4.59 -0.77
CA LYS A 73 -14.23 5.25 -1.42
C LYS A 73 -15.04 4.26 -2.28
N LEU A 74 -14.35 3.38 -3.02
CA LEU A 74 -14.97 2.33 -3.83
C LEU A 74 -15.87 1.41 -2.99
N THR A 75 -15.39 1.01 -1.81
CA THR A 75 -16.07 0.05 -0.92
C THR A 75 -17.01 0.69 0.09
N HIS A 76 -17.09 2.02 0.14
CA HIS A 76 -17.89 2.75 1.13
C HIS A 76 -19.39 2.44 1.00
N ASN A 77 -20.03 2.11 2.13
CA ASN A 77 -21.45 1.76 2.25
C ASN A 77 -21.89 0.60 1.35
N ARG A 78 -21.00 -0.36 1.06
CA ARG A 78 -21.30 -1.55 0.28
C ARG A 78 -21.31 -2.80 1.14
N THR A 79 -22.32 -3.62 0.90
CA THR A 79 -22.54 -4.91 1.54
C THR A 79 -22.17 -6.03 0.56
N GLY A 80 -21.90 -7.23 1.08
CA GLY A 80 -21.59 -8.39 0.24
C GLY A 80 -20.26 -8.30 -0.52
N LEU A 81 -19.30 -7.52 -0.01
CA LEU A 81 -17.97 -7.44 -0.61
C LEU A 81 -17.23 -8.76 -0.43
N VAL A 82 -16.77 -9.34 -1.55
CA VAL A 82 -15.95 -10.56 -1.57
C VAL A 82 -14.53 -10.20 -1.97
N TYR A 83 -13.56 -10.89 -1.36
CA TYR A 83 -12.14 -10.64 -1.57
C TYR A 83 -11.43 -11.94 -1.91
N ASP A 84 -10.47 -11.88 -2.84
CA ASP A 84 -9.59 -13.01 -3.13
C ASP A 84 -8.59 -13.26 -1.99
N ALA A 85 -7.81 -14.35 -2.08
CA ALA A 85 -6.77 -14.68 -1.09
C ALA A 85 -5.65 -13.62 -0.98
N LEU A 86 -5.57 -12.69 -1.94
CA LEU A 86 -4.61 -11.59 -1.97
C LEU A 86 -5.23 -10.27 -1.48
N GLY A 87 -6.51 -10.27 -1.08
CA GLY A 87 -7.24 -9.11 -0.59
C GLY A 87 -7.74 -8.16 -1.69
N ARG A 88 -7.77 -8.62 -2.95
CA ARG A 88 -8.31 -7.87 -4.09
C ARG A 88 -9.83 -8.04 -4.11
N LEU A 89 -10.54 -7.00 -4.53
CA LEU A 89 -12.00 -7.02 -4.57
C LEU A 89 -12.48 -7.90 -5.73
N GLU A 90 -13.19 -8.97 -5.41
CA GLU A 90 -13.70 -9.96 -6.36
C GLU A 90 -15.23 -9.82 -6.43
N MET A 91 -15.71 -9.00 -7.37
CA MET A 91 -17.13 -8.70 -7.53
C MET A 91 -17.56 -8.98 -8.98
N SER A 92 -18.84 -9.30 -9.18
CA SER A 92 -19.42 -9.51 -10.51
C SER A 92 -19.36 -8.25 -11.39
N ASP A 93 -19.31 -8.43 -12.71
CA ASP A 93 -19.31 -7.32 -13.68
C ASP A 93 -20.48 -6.34 -13.47
N ALA A 94 -21.69 -6.85 -13.19
CA ALA A 94 -22.86 -6.01 -12.89
C ALA A 94 -22.64 -5.05 -11.70
N TRP A 95 -21.90 -5.48 -10.69
CA TRP A 95 -21.54 -4.63 -9.55
C TRP A 95 -20.55 -3.55 -9.97
N TRP A 96 -19.58 -3.89 -10.82
CA TRP A 96 -18.62 -2.93 -11.38
C TRP A 96 -19.29 -1.90 -12.27
N ASP A 97 -20.22 -2.30 -13.14
CA ASP A 97 -20.96 -1.38 -14.01
C ASP A 97 -21.79 -0.38 -13.19
N GLN A 98 -22.49 -0.86 -12.15
CA GLN A 98 -23.20 0.01 -11.21
C GLN A 98 -22.23 1.00 -10.52
N ARG A 99 -21.07 0.53 -10.09
CA ARG A 99 -20.05 1.36 -9.43
C ARG A 99 -19.50 2.44 -10.36
N ILE A 100 -19.24 2.10 -11.61
CA ILE A 100 -18.71 3.03 -12.62
C ILE A 100 -19.76 4.07 -12.98
N ALA A 101 -21.03 3.70 -13.07
CA ALA A 101 -22.13 4.64 -13.29
C ALA A 101 -22.29 5.64 -12.13
N GLU A 102 -22.18 5.17 -10.88
CA GLU A 102 -22.24 6.03 -9.69
C GLU A 102 -20.97 6.90 -9.52
N TRP A 103 -19.82 6.37 -9.91
CA TRP A 103 -18.53 7.03 -9.80
C TRP A 103 -17.61 6.61 -10.95
N GLN A 104 -17.47 7.46 -11.98
CA GLN A 104 -16.59 7.19 -13.14
C GLN A 104 -15.13 6.89 -12.75
N GLY A 105 -14.67 7.33 -11.56
CA GLY A 105 -13.35 7.00 -11.03
C GLY A 105 -13.23 5.64 -10.34
N ALA A 106 -14.27 4.79 -10.41
CA ALA A 106 -14.32 3.47 -9.77
C ALA A 106 -13.49 2.41 -10.48
N ARG A 107 -13.17 2.61 -11.77
CA ARG A 107 -12.25 1.72 -12.49
C ARG A 107 -10.82 2.05 -12.06
N ILE A 108 -10.22 1.12 -11.32
CA ILE A 108 -8.84 1.22 -10.81
C ILE A 108 -7.89 0.52 -11.77
#